data_AF-A0AA43AVZ7-F1
#
_entry.id   AF-A0AA43AVZ7-F1
#
_cell.length_a   1.000
_cell.length_b   1.000
_cell.length_c   1.000
_cell.angle_alpha   90.00
_cell.angle_beta   90.00
_cell.angle_gamma   90.00
#
_symmetry.space_group_name_H-M   'P 1'
#
loop_
_entity.id
_entity.type
_entity.pdbx_description
1 polymer ?
#
loop_
_entity_poly.entity_id
_entity_poly.type
_entity_poly.pdbx_seq_one_letter_code
_entity_poly.pdbx_strand_id
1 'polypeptide(L)' 'MRLQDLAKQIDCIRCDQKKPAAGARRFHACHVCADCTQKLDQMPPPHRKASTAR' A
#
# COMPACT_ATOMS: atom_id res chain seq x y z
N MET A 1 -4.08 26.25 0.03
CA MET A 1 -4.57 24.93 0.44
C MET A 1 -3.41 24.09 0.97
N ARG A 2 -3.56 23.56 2.20
CA ARG A 2 -2.91 22.41 2.86
C ARG A 2 -1.36 22.33 2.94
N LEU A 3 -0.82 22.90 4.02
CA LEU A 3 0.45 22.54 4.68
C LEU A 3 0.33 21.19 5.43
N GLN A 4 0.08 20.09 4.72
CA GLN A 4 0.07 18.74 5.32
C GLN A 4 1.19 17.84 4.80
N ASP A 5 2.15 18.41 4.07
CA ASP A 5 3.35 17.72 3.60
C ASP A 5 4.49 17.73 4.65
N LEU A 6 4.14 17.69 5.94
CA LEU A 6 5.11 17.39 6.97
C LEU A 6 5.52 15.95 6.72
N ALA A 7 6.71 15.74 6.15
CA ALA A 7 7.25 14.48 5.66
C ALA A 7 7.15 13.35 6.70
N LYS A 8 5.95 12.76 6.84
CA LYS A 8 5.75 11.56 7.63
C LYS A 8 6.51 10.47 6.91
N GLN A 9 7.42 9.80 7.61
CA GLN A 9 8.05 8.60 7.11
C GLN A 9 7.19 7.41 7.56
N ILE A 10 7.04 6.43 6.69
CA ILE A 10 6.37 5.16 6.99
C ILE A 10 7.40 4.04 6.94
N ASP A 11 7.29 3.08 7.84
CA ASP A 11 8.02 1.82 7.75
C ASP A 11 7.30 0.91 6.76
N CYS A 12 7.92 0.73 5.60
CA CYS A 12 7.36 -0.11 4.54
C CYS A 12 7.61 -1.58 4.90
N ILE A 13 6.55 -2.35 5.17
CA ILE A 13 6.66 -3.79 5.50
C ILE A 13 7.33 -4.62 4.39
N ARG A 14 7.31 -4.13 3.14
CA ARG A 14 7.91 -4.84 2.00
C ARG A 14 9.39 -4.52 1.82
N CYS A 15 9.81 -3.30 2.15
CA CYS A 15 11.20 -2.87 2.03
C CYS A 15 11.97 -2.97 3.34
N ASP A 16 11.27 -3.15 4.45
CA ASP A 16 11.77 -3.08 5.83
C ASP A 16 12.57 -1.80 6.10
N GLN A 17 12.11 -0.69 5.54
CA GLN A 17 12.81 0.59 5.57
C GLN A 17 11.82 1.76 5.68
N LYS A 18 12.30 2.84 6.30
CA LYS A 18 11.61 4.12 6.34
C LYS A 18 11.58 4.74 4.94
N LYS A 19 10.37 5.02 4.46
CA LYS A 19 10.09 5.65 3.16
C LYS A 19 9.18 6.87 3.35
N PRO A 20 9.12 7.79 2.39
CA PRO A 20 8.17 8.88 2.42
C PRO A 20 6.73 8.34 2.51
N ALA A 21 5.89 8.97 3.33
CA ALA A 21 4.44 8.70 3.35
C ALA A 21 3.75 9.19 2.07
N ALA A 22 4.41 10.05 1.28
CA ALA A 22 3.90 10.51 0.00
C ALA A 22 3.64 9.30 -0.91
N GLY A 23 2.36 9.09 -1.27
CA GLY A 23 1.92 7.95 -2.08
C GLY A 23 1.94 6.59 -1.36
N ALA A 24 2.24 6.54 -0.06
CA ALA A 24 2.18 5.31 0.71
C ALA A 24 0.73 4.88 0.97
N ARG A 25 0.49 3.58 0.97
CA ARG A 25 -0.83 3.00 1.26
C ARG A 25 -0.78 2.20 2.56
N ARG A 26 -1.81 2.36 3.37
CA ARG A 26 -1.99 1.58 4.60
C ARG A 26 -2.56 0.20 4.25
N PHE A 27 -1.93 -0.84 4.77
CA PHE A 27 -2.34 -2.23 4.63
C PHE A 27 -2.54 -2.83 6.02
N HIS A 28 -3.80 -2.87 6.49
CA HIS A 28 -4.16 -3.21 7.87
C HIS A 28 -3.42 -2.34 8.92
N ALA A 29 -2.54 -2.96 9.71
CA ALA A 29 -1.72 -2.33 10.74
C ALA A 29 -0.34 -1.87 10.20
N CYS A 30 -0.03 -2.15 8.94
CA CYS A 30 1.26 -1.87 8.31
C CYS A 30 1.13 -0.79 7.23
N HIS A 31 2.26 -0.26 6.79
CA HIS A 31 2.34 0.68 5.68
C HIS A 31 3.17 0.12 4.55
N VAL A 32 2.85 0.54 3.32
CA VAL A 32 3.53 0.14 2.10
C VAL A 32 3.89 1.40 1.33
N CYS A 33 5.14 1.53 0.86
CA CYS A 33 5.58 2.69 0.09
C CYS A 33 4.87 2.79 -1.27
N ALA A 34 4.99 3.95 -1.93
CA ALA A 34 4.37 4.22 -3.23
C ALA A 34 4.76 3.19 -4.30
N ASP A 35 6.05 2.86 -4.45
CA ASP A 35 6.53 1.84 -5.39
C ASP A 35 5.89 0.47 -5.16
N CYS A 36 5.86 0.03 -3.91
CA CYS A 36 5.27 -1.26 -3.59
C CYS A 36 3.75 -1.23 -3.79
N THR A 37 3.11 -0.10 -3.53
CA THR A 37 1.68 0.09 -3.81
C THR A 37 1.37 0.01 -5.29
N GLN A 38 2.18 0.63 -6.16
CA GLN A 38 2.01 0.53 -7.62
C GLN A 38 2.12 -0.92 -8.11
N LYS A 39 3.05 -1.71 -7.55
CA LYS A 39 3.17 -3.14 -7.87
C LYS A 39 1.96 -3.95 -7.40
N LEU A 40 1.37 -3.58 -6.26
CA LEU A 40 0.13 -4.19 -5.77
C LEU A 40 -1.08 -3.84 -6.64
N ASP A 41 -1.14 -2.60 -7.14
CA ASP A 41 -2.25 -2.13 -7.98
C ASP A 41 -2.22 -2.75 -9.39
N GLN A 42 -1.03 -3.03 -9.91
CA GLN A 42 -0.83 -3.76 -11.16
C GLN A 42 -1.11 -5.26 -11.05
N MET A 43 -1.21 -5.81 -9.83
CA MET A 43 -1.62 -7.20 -9.69
C MET A 43 -3.11 -7.32 -9.98
N PRO A 44 -3.52 -8.22 -10.89
CA PRO A 44 -4.93 -8.47 -11.12
C PRO A 44 -5.57 -8.84 -9.78
N PRO A 45 -6.80 -8.35 -9.50
CA PRO A 45 -7.47 -8.67 -8.25
C PRO A 45 -7.45 -10.19 -8.08
N PRO A 46 -7.22 -10.71 -6.86
CA PRO A 46 -7.28 -12.13 -6.62
C PRO A 46 -8.63 -12.57 -7.16
N HIS A 47 -8.58 -13.43 -8.17
CA HIS A 47 -9.75 -14.04 -8.78
C HIS A 47 -10.46 -14.72 -7.64
N ARG A 48 -11.47 -14.04 -7.07
CA ARG A 48 -12.43 -14.67 -6.18
C ARG A 48 -12.98 -15.79 -7.03
N LYS A 49 -12.49 -17.01 -6.78
CA LYS A 49 -13.17 -18.20 -7.26
C LYS A 49 -14.60 -17.99 -6.75
N ALA A 50 -15.51 -17.71 -7.66
CA ALA A 50 -16.92 -17.76 -7.35
C ALA A 50 -17.11 -19.20 -6.89
N SER A 51 -17.12 -19.41 -5.57
CA SER A 51 -17.56 -20.65 -4.99
C SER A 51 -19.05 -20.72 -5.29
N THR A 52 -19.35 -21.17 -6.50
CA THR A 52 -20.67 -21.60 -6.93
C THR A 52 -21.04 -22.73 -5.99
N ALA A 53 -21.81 -22.39 -4.96
CA ALA A 53 -22.55 -23.36 -4.18
C ALA A 53 -23.51 -24.06 -5.16
N ARG A 54 -23.34 -25.36 -5.33
CA ARG A 54 -24.37 -26.24 -5.89
C ARG A 54 -24.33 -27.57 -5.16
#